data_AF-A0A3Q9LA09-F1
#
_entry.id   AF-A0A3Q9LA09-F1
#
_cell.length_a   1.000
_cell.length_b   1.000
_cell.length_c   1.000
_cell.angle_alpha   90.00
_cell.angle_beta   90.00
_cell.angle_gamma   90.00
#
_symmetry.space_group_name_H-M   'P 1'
#
loop_
_entity.id
_entity.type
_entity.pdbx_description
1 polymer ?
#
loop_
_entity_poly.entity_id
_entity_poly.type
_entity_poly.pdbx_seq_one_letter_code
_entity_poly.pdbx_strand_id
1 'polypeptide(L)'
;MSYPHRFMNGEEDKTEEIINTILRFGIKEEMLTRISGLLILQLYGSFISRSENPFIIVDEISCLEGNPLRGESRTKPPTMFNRKPYLRGLWHKHYHSAGIDVMARNIQIALKNYGLPRLEAEVEKVIESGEERYFTAEDAALIAHEAVKENWLRRSNEQKITGHWIIYAIHEGKNYYLSLGRHTDDEAELRRQIETACLYQFPFLSDILCPVTD
;
A
#
# COMPACT_ATOMS: atom_id res chain seq x y z
N MET A 1 2.73 10.38 29.20
CA MET A 1 1.88 10.85 28.08
C MET A 1 0.52 10.20 28.21
N SER A 2 -0.58 10.92 27.97
CA SER A 2 -1.91 10.30 27.85
C SER A 2 -2.07 9.87 26.40
N TYR A 3 -2.05 8.57 26.15
CA TYR A 3 -2.31 8.04 24.81
C TYR A 3 -3.82 8.00 24.57
N PRO A 4 -4.30 8.27 23.34
CA PRO A 4 -5.72 8.19 23.03
C PRO A 4 -6.27 6.75 23.14
N HIS A 5 -5.39 5.75 23.18
CA HIS A 5 -5.70 4.33 23.20
C HIS A 5 -5.09 3.64 24.40
N ARG A 6 -5.81 2.64 24.90
CA ARG A 6 -5.28 1.66 25.84
C ARG A 6 -5.31 0.29 25.20
N PHE A 7 -4.16 -0.37 25.10
CA PHE A 7 -4.02 -1.69 24.49
C PHE A 7 -3.73 -2.72 25.58
N MET A 8 -4.62 -3.69 25.74
CA MET A 8 -4.52 -4.72 26.78
C MET A 8 -4.24 -6.09 26.15
N ASN A 9 -3.38 -6.87 26.78
CA ASN A 9 -3.19 -8.29 26.52
C ASN A 9 -3.60 -9.09 27.78
N GLY A 10 -4.87 -9.50 27.85
CA GLY A 10 -5.46 -9.95 29.11
C GLY A 10 -5.46 -8.82 30.13
N GLU A 11 -4.81 -9.02 31.26
CA GLU A 11 -4.67 -8.01 32.33
C GLU A 11 -3.45 -7.09 32.14
N GLU A 12 -2.54 -7.42 31.23
CA GLU A 12 -1.32 -6.66 30.99
C GLU A 12 -1.59 -5.45 30.09
N ASP A 13 -1.19 -4.26 30.55
CA ASP A 13 -1.24 -3.04 29.74
C ASP A 13 -0.02 -2.96 28.83
N LYS A 14 -0.24 -3.12 27.53
CA LYS A 14 0.79 -3.09 26.47
C LYS A 14 0.90 -1.73 25.78
N THR A 15 0.19 -0.71 26.27
CA THR A 15 0.04 0.56 25.55
C THR A 15 1.39 1.22 25.28
N GLU A 16 2.25 1.34 26.29
CA GLU A 16 3.55 1.99 26.14
C GLU A 16 4.45 1.24 25.16
N GLU A 17 4.48 -0.11 25.23
CA GLU A 17 5.27 -0.95 24.33
C GLU A 17 4.84 -0.75 22.86
N ILE A 18 3.54 -0.82 22.62
CA ILE A 18 2.96 -0.71 21.28
C ILE A 18 3.19 0.69 20.72
N ILE A 19 2.87 1.74 21.48
CA ILE A 19 3.05 3.11 21.01
C ILE A 19 4.53 3.42 20.76
N ASN A 20 5.43 3.04 21.67
CA ASN A 20 6.87 3.23 21.46
C ASN A 20 7.37 2.49 20.21
N THR A 21 6.80 1.33 19.89
CA THR A 21 7.11 0.58 18.67
C THR A 21 6.65 1.33 17.42
N ILE A 22 5.41 1.85 17.42
CA ILE A 22 4.87 2.63 16.29
C ILE A 22 5.67 3.92 16.05
N LEU A 23 6.06 4.63 17.13
CA LEU A 23 6.91 5.82 17.02
C LEU A 23 8.27 5.49 16.40
N ARG A 24 8.86 4.33 16.74
CA ARG A 24 10.12 3.86 16.13
C ARG A 24 10.00 3.53 14.65
N PHE A 25 8.80 3.23 14.14
CA PHE A 25 8.59 3.07 12.70
C PHE A 25 8.63 4.39 11.92
N GLY A 26 8.52 5.53 12.62
CA GLY A 26 8.56 6.88 12.04
C GLY A 26 7.25 7.65 12.12
N ILE A 27 6.21 7.09 12.76
CA ILE A 27 5.00 7.86 13.08
C ILE A 27 5.35 8.93 14.10
N LYS A 28 4.93 10.17 13.85
CA LYS A 28 5.15 11.28 14.77
C LYS A 28 4.07 11.32 15.85
N GLU A 29 4.44 11.82 17.03
CA GLU A 29 3.54 11.84 18.19
C GLU A 29 2.25 12.63 17.92
N GLU A 30 2.35 13.75 17.21
CA GLU A 30 1.19 14.58 16.83
C GLU A 30 0.19 13.86 15.91
N MET A 31 0.62 12.80 15.22
CA MET A 31 -0.23 12.00 14.34
C MET A 31 -1.02 10.93 15.09
N LEU A 32 -0.64 10.57 16.32
CA LEU A 32 -1.31 9.51 17.08
C LEU A 32 -2.80 9.80 17.31
N THR A 33 -3.18 11.07 17.38
CA THR A 33 -4.58 11.50 17.50
C THR A 33 -5.39 11.30 16.21
N ARG A 34 -4.74 11.11 15.06
CA ARG A 34 -5.36 10.87 13.74
C ARG A 34 -5.14 9.46 13.21
N ILE A 35 -4.50 8.59 13.98
CA ILE A 35 -4.30 7.19 13.62
C ILE A 35 -5.23 6.35 14.49
N SER A 36 -5.97 5.44 13.85
CA SER A 36 -6.88 4.57 14.58
C SER A 36 -6.14 3.57 15.46
N GLY A 37 -6.76 3.17 16.57
CA GLY A 37 -6.27 2.03 17.35
C GLY A 37 -6.17 0.75 16.52
N LEU A 38 -7.08 0.56 15.56
CA LEU A 38 -7.06 -0.56 14.60
C LEU A 38 -5.79 -0.57 13.74
N LEU A 39 -5.43 0.57 13.14
CA LEU A 39 -4.24 0.66 12.31
C LEU A 39 -2.96 0.48 13.14
N ILE A 40 -2.91 1.04 14.35
CA ILE A 40 -1.80 0.80 15.31
C ILE A 40 -1.61 -0.70 15.54
N LEU A 41 -2.70 -1.42 15.85
CA LEU A 41 -2.65 -2.87 16.09
C LEU A 41 -2.29 -3.65 14.83
N GLN A 42 -2.76 -3.24 13.64
CA GLN A 42 -2.38 -3.87 12.38
C GLN A 42 -0.88 -3.69 12.09
N LEU A 43 -0.32 -2.50 12.29
CA LEU A 43 1.12 -2.25 12.13
C LEU A 43 1.97 -3.05 13.11
N TYR A 44 1.57 -3.07 14.39
CA TYR A 44 2.28 -3.80 15.42
C TYR A 44 2.17 -5.33 15.21
N GLY A 45 0.97 -5.82 14.89
CA GLY A 45 0.73 -7.23 14.57
C GLY A 45 1.48 -7.68 13.31
N SER A 46 1.54 -6.84 12.28
CA SER A 46 2.29 -7.17 11.05
C SER A 46 3.80 -7.20 11.30
N PHE A 47 4.30 -6.35 12.20
CA PHE A 47 5.70 -6.37 12.65
C PHE A 47 6.05 -7.67 13.37
N ILE A 48 5.26 -8.05 14.38
CA ILE A 48 5.50 -9.27 15.18
C ILE A 48 5.43 -10.51 14.29
N SER A 49 4.41 -10.60 13.43
CA SER A 49 4.21 -11.74 12.53
C SER A 49 5.16 -11.75 11.34
N ARG A 50 5.92 -10.67 11.10
CA ARG A 50 6.77 -10.46 9.91
C ARG A 50 6.01 -10.61 8.59
N SER A 51 4.70 -10.35 8.61
CA SER A 51 3.83 -10.49 7.43
C SER A 51 3.89 -9.27 6.52
N GLU A 52 4.26 -8.11 7.06
CA GLU A 52 4.49 -6.88 6.32
C GLU A 52 5.70 -6.14 6.87
N ASN A 53 6.18 -5.14 6.13
CA ASN A 53 7.20 -4.21 6.59
C ASN A 53 6.55 -2.88 6.99
N PRO A 54 6.36 -2.59 8.29
CA PRO A 54 5.72 -1.36 8.76
C PRO A 54 6.43 -0.09 8.31
N PHE A 55 7.75 -0.12 8.09
CA PHE A 55 8.51 1.05 7.67
C PHE A 55 8.10 1.54 6.27
N ILE A 56 7.71 0.62 5.37
CA ILE A 56 7.21 0.99 4.03
C ILE A 56 5.83 1.65 4.17
N ILE A 57 4.99 1.14 5.05
CA ILE A 57 3.64 1.66 5.29
C ILE A 57 3.73 3.07 5.88
N VAL A 58 4.59 3.26 6.89
CA VAL A 58 4.80 4.56 7.55
C VAL A 58 5.44 5.59 6.62
N ASP A 59 6.30 5.17 5.70
CA ASP A 59 6.86 6.07 4.68
C ASP A 59 5.78 6.59 3.72
N GLU A 60 4.83 5.74 3.31
CA GLU A 60 3.67 6.16 2.49
C GLU A 60 2.72 7.08 3.27
N ILE A 61 2.50 6.83 4.57
CA ILE A 61 1.79 7.76 5.47
C ILE A 61 2.50 9.11 5.53
N SER A 62 3.83 9.11 5.65
CA SER A 62 4.64 10.33 5.72
C SER A 62 4.61 11.10 4.39
N CYS A 63 4.57 10.40 3.26
CA CYS A 63 4.34 11.00 1.95
C CYS A 63 2.97 11.69 1.87
N LEU A 64 1.90 11.05 2.40
CA LEU A 64 0.56 11.65 2.44
C LEU A 64 0.49 12.91 3.30
N GLU A 65 1.31 13.00 4.35
CA GLU A 65 1.44 14.21 5.18
C GLU A 65 2.43 15.25 4.60
N GLY A 66 2.95 15.04 3.39
CA GLY A 66 3.90 15.96 2.75
C GLY A 66 5.28 15.99 3.41
N ASN A 67 5.65 14.95 4.17
CA ASN A 67 6.90 14.85 4.92
C ASN A 67 7.62 13.52 4.61
N PRO A 68 7.99 13.23 3.34
CA PRO A 68 8.57 11.95 2.96
C PRO A 68 9.84 11.62 3.76
N LEU A 69 9.94 10.39 4.29
CA LEU A 69 11.10 9.96 5.07
C LEU A 69 12.20 9.39 4.17
N ARG A 70 11.84 8.74 3.06
CA ARG A 70 12.77 8.01 2.18
C ARG A 70 12.69 8.43 0.71
N GLY A 71 12.17 9.63 0.45
CA GLY A 71 11.99 10.19 -0.88
C GLY A 71 10.55 10.06 -1.39
N GLU A 72 10.35 10.33 -2.67
CA GLU A 72 9.01 10.30 -3.26
C GLU A 72 8.44 8.88 -3.34
N SER A 73 7.14 8.77 -3.08
CA SER A 73 6.38 7.54 -3.26
C SER A 73 6.51 7.01 -4.70
N ARG A 74 6.72 5.70 -4.81
CA ARG A 74 6.75 4.96 -6.09
C ARG A 74 5.41 4.34 -6.43
N THR A 75 4.45 4.43 -5.51
CA THR A 75 3.12 3.87 -5.68
C THR A 75 2.17 4.89 -6.27
N LYS A 76 1.09 4.40 -6.86
CA LYS A 76 0.04 5.26 -7.45
C LYS A 76 -0.40 6.37 -6.49
N PRO A 77 -0.77 7.55 -7.02
CA PRO A 77 -1.31 8.63 -6.20
C PRO A 77 -2.55 8.14 -5.43
N PRO A 78 -2.82 8.72 -4.24
CA PRO A 78 -3.99 8.35 -3.47
C PRO A 78 -5.27 8.65 -4.25
N THR A 79 -6.27 7.78 -4.12
CA THR A 79 -7.57 7.98 -4.75
C THR A 79 -8.70 7.56 -3.82
N MET A 80 -9.89 8.12 -4.05
CA MET A 80 -11.10 7.70 -3.34
C MET A 80 -11.58 6.34 -3.85
N PHE A 81 -12.14 5.52 -2.95
CA PHE A 81 -12.87 4.32 -3.31
C PHE A 81 -14.18 4.67 -4.01
N ASN A 82 -14.14 4.77 -5.35
CA ASN A 82 -15.35 5.08 -6.14
C ASN A 82 -16.07 3.84 -6.67
N ARG A 83 -15.36 2.71 -6.76
CA ARG A 83 -15.86 1.44 -7.34
C ARG A 83 -16.07 0.34 -6.29
N LYS A 84 -15.96 0.73 -5.02
CA LYS A 84 -16.06 -0.13 -3.85
C LYS A 84 -17.21 0.41 -2.98
N PRO A 85 -18.43 -0.16 -3.09
CA PRO A 85 -19.63 0.42 -2.49
C PRO A 85 -19.56 0.54 -0.96
N TYR A 86 -19.04 -0.47 -0.26
CA TYR A 86 -18.89 -0.48 1.19
C TYR A 86 -17.79 0.48 1.69
N LEU A 87 -16.75 0.73 0.90
CA LEU A 87 -15.67 1.67 1.27
C LEU A 87 -15.84 3.07 0.64
N ARG A 88 -16.99 3.34 0.00
CA ARG A 88 -17.21 4.61 -0.70
C ARG A 88 -17.08 5.80 0.24
N GLY A 89 -16.45 6.87 -0.26
CA GLY A 89 -16.15 8.08 0.53
C GLY A 89 -14.81 8.03 1.26
N LEU A 90 -14.28 6.83 1.53
CA LEU A 90 -12.91 6.66 2.04
C LEU A 90 -11.88 6.75 0.91
N TRP A 91 -10.67 7.10 1.30
CA TRP A 91 -9.50 7.15 0.44
C TRP A 91 -8.61 5.94 0.66
N HIS A 92 -7.83 5.62 -0.38
CA HIS A 92 -6.72 4.70 -0.25
C HIS A 92 -5.45 5.25 -0.87
N LYS A 93 -4.35 4.90 -0.22
CA LYS A 93 -2.99 5.00 -0.76
C LYS A 93 -2.41 3.60 -0.83
N HIS A 94 -1.75 3.29 -1.95
CA HIS A 94 -1.06 2.02 -2.06
C HIS A 94 0.24 2.04 -1.26
N TYR A 95 0.61 0.90 -0.68
CA TYR A 95 1.97 0.60 -0.27
C TYR A 95 2.39 -0.71 -0.94
N HIS A 96 3.67 -0.84 -1.30
CA HIS A 96 4.15 -2.09 -1.88
C HIS A 96 4.41 -3.10 -0.76
N SER A 97 3.59 -4.15 -0.68
CA SER A 97 3.81 -5.22 0.31
C SER A 97 5.06 -6.02 -0.04
N ALA A 98 5.57 -6.80 0.92
CA ALA A 98 6.68 -7.72 0.69
C ALA A 98 6.26 -9.01 -0.07
N GLY A 99 4.98 -9.13 -0.46
CA GLY A 99 4.41 -10.33 -1.05
C GLY A 99 4.82 -10.57 -2.51
N ILE A 100 5.12 -11.83 -2.85
CA ILE A 100 5.41 -12.27 -4.22
C ILE A 100 4.21 -12.03 -5.14
N ASP A 101 2.99 -12.15 -4.60
CA ASP A 101 1.73 -11.90 -5.31
C ASP A 101 1.63 -10.43 -5.80
N VAL A 102 2.00 -9.46 -4.96
CA VAL A 102 2.04 -8.05 -5.33
C VAL A 102 3.12 -7.78 -6.37
N MET A 103 4.29 -8.42 -6.23
CA MET A 103 5.36 -8.30 -7.23
C MET A 103 4.92 -8.86 -8.59
N ALA A 104 4.38 -10.08 -8.61
CA ALA A 104 3.89 -10.74 -9.82
C ALA A 104 2.80 -9.92 -10.50
N ARG A 105 1.86 -9.37 -9.73
CA ARG A 105 0.80 -8.50 -10.26
C ARG A 105 1.36 -7.25 -10.94
N ASN A 106 2.35 -6.59 -10.33
CA ASN A 106 2.97 -5.41 -10.94
C ASN A 106 3.74 -5.76 -12.22
N ILE A 107 4.46 -6.87 -12.25
CA ILE A 107 5.17 -7.35 -13.44
C ILE A 107 4.19 -7.69 -14.56
N GLN A 108 3.09 -8.40 -14.27
CA GLN A 108 2.06 -8.71 -15.25
C GLN A 108 1.44 -7.44 -15.86
N ILE A 109 1.12 -6.44 -15.03
CA ILE A 109 0.59 -5.17 -15.53
C ILE A 109 1.66 -4.43 -16.35
N ALA A 110 2.92 -4.46 -15.94
CA ALA A 110 4.03 -3.85 -16.67
C ALA A 110 4.17 -4.48 -18.06
N LEU A 111 4.25 -5.80 -18.14
CA LEU A 111 4.37 -6.54 -19.40
C LEU A 111 3.20 -6.24 -20.33
N LYS A 112 1.96 -6.19 -19.82
CA LYS A 112 0.79 -5.80 -20.61
C LYS A 112 0.88 -4.37 -21.17
N ASN A 113 1.48 -3.46 -20.42
CA ASN A 113 1.50 -2.03 -20.76
C ASN A 113 2.70 -1.63 -21.61
N TYR A 114 3.87 -2.21 -21.36
CA TYR A 114 5.14 -1.81 -21.96
C TYR A 114 5.73 -2.86 -22.89
N GLY A 115 5.29 -4.12 -22.82
CA GLY A 115 5.88 -5.22 -23.59
C GLY A 115 7.35 -5.46 -23.23
N LEU A 116 8.12 -5.84 -24.25
CA LEU A 116 9.57 -6.09 -24.17
C LEU A 116 10.28 -5.30 -25.28
N PRO A 117 10.31 -3.97 -25.21
CA PRO A 117 10.71 -3.11 -26.33
C PRO A 117 12.15 -3.36 -26.80
N ARG A 118 13.07 -3.74 -25.91
CA ARG A 118 14.43 -4.11 -26.34
C ARG A 118 14.42 -5.43 -27.10
N LEU A 119 13.68 -6.44 -26.65
CA LEU A 119 13.50 -7.67 -27.43
C LEU A 119 12.84 -7.40 -28.79
N GLU A 120 11.76 -6.61 -28.81
CA GLU A 120 11.06 -6.23 -30.04
C GLU A 120 12.00 -5.55 -31.04
N ALA A 121 12.80 -4.58 -30.59
CA ALA A 121 13.78 -3.91 -31.44
C ALA A 121 14.89 -4.84 -31.94
N GLU A 122 15.35 -5.80 -31.13
CA GLU A 122 16.36 -6.78 -31.56
C GLU A 122 15.79 -7.77 -32.58
N VAL A 123 14.54 -8.19 -32.43
CA VAL A 123 13.85 -9.04 -33.41
C VAL A 123 13.66 -8.30 -34.73
N GLU A 124 13.25 -7.04 -34.69
CA GLU A 124 13.06 -6.21 -35.89
C GLU A 124 14.36 -6.06 -36.69
N LYS A 125 15.50 -5.79 -36.02
CA LYS A 125 16.82 -5.71 -36.68
C LYS A 125 17.21 -7.01 -37.40
N VAL A 126 16.93 -8.17 -36.82
CA VAL A 126 17.25 -9.48 -37.43
C VAL A 126 16.35 -9.73 -38.65
N ILE A 127 15.07 -9.35 -38.57
CA ILE A 127 14.15 -9.44 -39.71
C ILE A 127 14.63 -8.54 -40.85
N GLU A 128 15.05 -7.31 -40.54
CA GLU A 128 15.54 -6.34 -41.53
C GLU A 128 16.86 -6.77 -42.17
N SER A 129 17.76 -7.42 -41.43
CA SER A 129 19.01 -7.94 -42.00
C SER A 129 18.81 -9.17 -42.89
N GLY A 130 17.66 -9.85 -42.75
CA GLY A 130 17.36 -11.12 -43.43
C GLY A 130 18.20 -12.29 -42.91
N GLU A 131 18.90 -12.11 -41.78
CA GLU A 131 19.71 -13.15 -41.17
C GLU A 131 18.85 -14.15 -40.39
N GLU A 132 19.26 -15.42 -40.41
CA GLU A 132 18.68 -16.43 -39.55
C GLU A 132 19.46 -16.48 -38.23
N ARG A 133 18.80 -16.14 -37.12
CA ARG A 133 19.37 -16.15 -35.78
C ARG A 133 18.45 -16.88 -34.80
N TYR A 134 19.05 -17.71 -33.96
CA TYR A 134 18.38 -18.39 -32.85
C TYR A 134 18.68 -17.70 -31.53
N PHE A 135 17.73 -17.76 -30.59
CA PHE A 135 17.96 -17.26 -29.23
C PHE A 135 19.02 -18.09 -28.50
N THR A 136 19.93 -17.41 -27.82
CA THR A 136 20.93 -18.03 -26.94
C THR A 136 20.53 -17.99 -25.47
N ALA A 137 21.35 -18.59 -24.59
CA ALA A 137 21.15 -18.49 -23.15
C ALA A 137 21.29 -17.05 -22.64
N GLU A 138 22.21 -16.28 -23.24
CA GLU A 138 22.39 -14.86 -22.96
C GLU A 138 21.14 -14.06 -23.33
N ASP A 139 20.50 -14.37 -24.46
CA ASP A 139 19.23 -13.75 -24.83
C ASP A 139 18.15 -14.03 -23.80
N ALA A 140 18.00 -15.29 -23.37
CA ALA A 140 17.05 -15.67 -22.34
C ALA A 140 17.27 -14.88 -21.03
N ALA A 141 18.52 -14.71 -20.61
CA ALA A 141 18.87 -13.91 -19.43
C ALA A 141 18.48 -12.43 -19.59
N LEU A 142 18.76 -11.84 -20.74
CA LEU A 142 18.42 -10.45 -21.02
C LEU A 142 16.89 -10.23 -21.15
N ILE A 143 16.18 -11.20 -21.74
CA ILE A 143 14.71 -11.20 -21.81
C ILE A 143 14.12 -11.26 -20.40
N ALA A 144 14.61 -12.16 -19.54
CA ALA A 144 14.16 -12.25 -18.15
C ALA A 144 14.45 -10.96 -17.37
N HIS A 145 15.63 -10.37 -17.55
CA HIS A 145 16.01 -9.09 -16.93
C HIS A 145 15.06 -7.96 -17.35
N GLU A 146 14.73 -7.86 -18.64
CA GLU A 146 13.80 -6.84 -19.12
C GLU A 146 12.37 -7.09 -18.64
N ALA A 147 11.92 -8.34 -18.71
CA ALA A 147 10.57 -8.75 -18.31
C ALA A 147 10.29 -8.46 -16.83
N VAL A 148 11.30 -8.59 -15.98
CA VAL A 148 11.16 -8.43 -14.52
C VAL A 148 11.70 -7.07 -14.06
N LYS A 149 13.01 -6.86 -14.15
CA LYS A 149 13.69 -5.72 -13.52
C LYS A 149 13.34 -4.41 -14.23
N GLU A 150 13.51 -4.34 -15.54
CA GLU A 150 13.26 -3.10 -16.28
C GLU A 150 11.78 -2.72 -16.24
N ASN A 151 10.89 -3.70 -16.40
CA ASN A 151 9.45 -3.49 -16.27
C ASN A 151 9.03 -3.02 -14.86
N TRP A 152 9.64 -3.56 -13.80
CA TRP A 152 9.45 -3.06 -12.44
C TRP A 152 9.93 -1.61 -12.30
N LEU A 153 11.14 -1.31 -12.78
CA LEU A 153 11.72 0.03 -12.72
C LEU A 153 10.90 1.06 -13.49
N ARG A 154 10.40 0.74 -14.69
CA ARG A 154 9.50 1.62 -15.46
C ARG A 154 8.28 2.01 -14.64
N ARG A 155 7.59 1.03 -14.03
CA ARG A 155 6.44 1.33 -13.15
C ARG A 155 6.82 2.15 -11.92
N SER A 156 7.95 1.83 -11.29
CA SER A 156 8.45 2.54 -10.11
C SER A 156 8.75 4.01 -10.44
N ASN A 157 9.46 4.25 -11.54
CA ASN A 157 9.82 5.59 -12.02
C ASN A 157 8.58 6.40 -12.42
N GLU A 158 7.56 5.76 -12.98
CA GLU A 158 6.27 6.38 -13.30
C GLU A 158 5.31 6.50 -12.09
N GLN A 159 5.75 6.15 -10.88
CA GLN A 159 4.92 6.15 -9.66
C GLN A 159 3.64 5.32 -9.82
N LYS A 160 3.72 4.19 -10.52
CA LYS A 160 2.57 3.33 -10.85
C LYS A 160 2.56 2.02 -10.08
N ILE A 161 3.45 1.80 -9.12
CA ILE A 161 3.43 0.57 -8.31
C ILE A 161 2.09 0.47 -7.57
N THR A 162 1.48 -0.71 -7.62
CA THR A 162 0.25 -1.04 -6.88
C THR A 162 0.60 -2.01 -5.76
N GLY A 163 -0.27 -2.11 -4.76
CA GLY A 163 -0.11 -3.06 -3.66
C GLY A 163 -1.30 -3.00 -2.73
N HIS A 164 -1.08 -3.37 -1.48
CA HIS A 164 -2.09 -3.24 -0.43
C HIS A 164 -2.41 -1.76 -0.15
N TRP A 165 -3.44 -1.51 0.65
CA TRP A 165 -4.01 -0.20 0.89
C TRP A 165 -3.78 0.27 2.32
N ILE A 166 -3.36 1.52 2.47
CA ILE A 166 -3.65 2.34 3.63
C ILE A 166 -5.01 2.99 3.38
N ILE A 167 -6.00 2.67 4.20
CA ILE A 167 -7.36 3.21 4.13
C ILE A 167 -7.46 4.38 5.11
N TYR A 168 -7.94 5.53 4.62
CA TYR A 168 -8.01 6.74 5.41
C TYR A 168 -9.21 7.63 5.01
N ALA A 169 -9.56 8.56 5.88
CA ALA A 169 -10.53 9.62 5.62
C ALA A 169 -9.84 10.98 5.60
N ILE A 170 -10.43 11.94 4.90
CA ILE A 170 -10.00 13.35 4.95
C ILE A 170 -11.07 14.12 5.71
N HIS A 171 -10.69 14.80 6.78
CA HIS A 171 -11.58 15.63 7.59
C HIS A 171 -10.85 16.90 8.01
N GLU A 172 -11.49 18.05 7.82
CA GLU A 172 -10.89 19.38 8.07
C GLU A 172 -9.51 19.57 7.44
N GLY A 173 -9.33 19.05 6.23
CA GLY A 173 -8.06 19.14 5.48
C GLY A 173 -6.93 18.26 6.02
N LYS A 174 -7.21 17.35 6.97
CA LYS A 174 -6.23 16.42 7.54
C LYS A 174 -6.59 14.98 7.24
N ASN A 175 -5.57 14.13 7.10
CA ASN A 175 -5.76 12.69 6.93
C ASN A 175 -5.98 12.02 8.30
N TYR A 176 -6.96 11.11 8.35
CA TYR A 176 -7.26 10.24 9.47
C TYR A 176 -7.14 8.79 9.02
N TYR A 177 -6.15 8.08 9.54
CA TYR A 177 -5.74 6.75 9.07
C TYR A 177 -6.47 5.66 9.82
N LEU A 178 -7.18 4.80 9.11
CA LEU A 178 -8.21 3.94 9.68
C LEU A 178 -7.82 2.47 9.72
N SER A 179 -7.26 1.95 8.62
CA SER A 179 -6.97 0.51 8.50
C SER A 179 -6.01 0.21 7.35
N LEU A 180 -5.45 -0.99 7.37
CA LEU A 180 -4.84 -1.64 6.22
C LEU A 180 -5.84 -2.59 5.55
N GLY A 181 -5.75 -2.71 4.23
CA GLY A 181 -6.55 -3.68 3.48
C GLY A 181 -5.83 -4.19 2.23
N ARG A 182 -6.27 -5.33 1.71
CA ARG A 182 -5.76 -5.95 0.49
C ARG A 182 -6.78 -5.91 -0.62
N HIS A 183 -6.31 -6.08 -1.86
CA HIS A 183 -7.19 -6.19 -3.03
C HIS A 183 -8.17 -7.36 -2.96
N THR A 184 -7.81 -8.42 -2.24
CA THR A 184 -8.55 -9.67 -2.09
C THR A 184 -9.45 -9.70 -0.86
N ASP A 185 -9.35 -8.71 0.02
CA ASP A 185 -10.13 -8.70 1.25
C ASP A 185 -11.60 -8.43 0.94
N ASP A 186 -12.47 -9.03 1.75
CA ASP A 186 -13.91 -8.78 1.67
C ASP A 186 -14.20 -7.34 2.09
N GLU A 187 -14.88 -6.63 1.21
CA GLU A 187 -15.09 -5.20 1.36
C GLU A 187 -16.06 -4.87 2.49
N ALA A 188 -17.08 -5.72 2.68
CA ALA A 188 -18.06 -5.56 3.74
C ALA A 188 -17.41 -5.84 5.12
N GLU A 189 -16.50 -6.81 5.20
CA GLU A 189 -15.72 -7.07 6.40
C GLU A 189 -14.77 -5.92 6.75
N LEU A 190 -14.02 -5.39 5.77
CA LEU A 190 -13.19 -4.19 6.00
C LEU A 190 -14.04 -3.02 6.52
N ARG A 191 -15.22 -2.81 5.95
CA ARG A 191 -16.17 -1.78 6.40
C ARG A 191 -16.61 -2.02 7.84
N ARG A 192 -17.02 -3.25 8.21
CA ARG A 192 -17.42 -3.59 9.58
C ARG A 192 -16.31 -3.35 10.59
N GLN A 193 -15.07 -3.72 10.26
CA GLN A 193 -13.91 -3.50 11.14
C GLN A 193 -13.65 -2.00 11.36
N ILE A 194 -13.70 -1.21 10.28
CA ILE A 194 -13.55 0.24 10.36
C ILE A 194 -14.67 0.86 11.21
N GLU A 195 -15.93 0.50 10.99
CA GLU A 195 -17.04 1.02 11.77
C GLU A 195 -16.90 0.67 13.25
N THR A 196 -16.63 -0.60 13.55
CA THR A 196 -16.53 -1.09 14.93
C THR A 196 -15.40 -0.42 15.70
N ALA A 197 -14.22 -0.29 15.08
CA ALA A 197 -13.04 0.21 15.77
C ALA A 197 -12.86 1.74 15.67
N CYS A 198 -13.32 2.36 14.59
CA CYS A 198 -12.97 3.76 14.29
C CYS A 198 -14.11 4.75 14.52
N LEU A 199 -15.39 4.37 14.47
CA LEU A 199 -16.48 5.34 14.66
C LEU A 199 -16.48 5.97 16.06
N TYR A 200 -16.21 5.16 17.09
CA TYR A 200 -16.12 5.68 18.46
C TYR A 200 -14.97 6.67 18.62
N GLN A 201 -13.84 6.41 17.96
CA GLN A 201 -12.66 7.28 17.99
C GLN A 201 -12.84 8.53 17.13
N PHE A 202 -13.51 8.39 15.98
CA PHE A 202 -13.67 9.42 14.96
C PHE A 202 -15.14 9.55 14.56
N PRO A 203 -15.97 10.22 15.38
CA PRO A 203 -17.42 10.29 15.13
C PRO A 203 -17.82 10.90 13.78
N PHE A 204 -17.00 11.81 13.23
CA PHE A 204 -17.23 12.42 11.91
C PHE A 204 -17.26 11.40 10.77
N LEU A 205 -16.72 10.18 10.97
CA LEU A 205 -16.79 9.13 9.97
C LEU A 205 -18.23 8.75 9.61
N SER A 206 -19.19 8.95 10.52
CA SER A 206 -20.62 8.71 10.25
C SER A 206 -21.17 9.55 9.09
N ASP A 207 -20.61 10.74 8.85
CA ASP A 207 -20.99 11.61 7.73
C ASP A 207 -20.35 11.17 6.40
N ILE A 208 -19.22 10.45 6.46
CA ILE A 208 -18.46 9.99 5.29
C ILE A 208 -18.94 8.61 4.84
N LEU A 209 -19.15 7.73 5.81
CA LEU A 209 -19.56 6.36 5.61
C LEU A 209 -21.06 6.34 5.30
N CYS A 210 -21.39 6.46 4.00
CA CYS A 210 -22.77 6.33 3.55
C CYS A 210 -23.37 5.01 4.10
N PRO A 211 -24.66 5.02 4.52
CA PRO A 211 -25.37 3.80 4.84
C PRO A 211 -25.29 2.86 3.64
N VAL A 212 -24.93 1.61 3.89
CA VAL A 212 -25.04 0.58 2.87
C VAL A 212 -26.54 0.36 2.68
N THR A 213 -27.08 0.73 1.53
CA THR A 213 -28.43 0.32 1.16
C THR A 213 -28.38 -1.16 0.80
N ASP A 214 -29.16 -1.97 1.52
CA ASP A 214 -29.34 -3.41 1.28
C ASP A 214 -29.75 -3.72 -0.17
#